data_AF-A0A523W5K6-F1
#
_entry.id   AF-A0A523W5K6-F1
#
_cell.length_a   1.000
_cell.length_b   1.000
_cell.length_c   1.000
_cell.angle_alpha   90.00
_cell.angle_beta   90.00
_cell.angle_gamma   90.00
#
_symmetry.space_group_name_H-M   'P 1'
#
loop_
_entity.id
_entity.type
_entity.pdbx_description
1 polymer ?
#
loop_
_entity_poly.entity_id
_entity_poly.type
_entity_poly.pdbx_seq_one_letter_code
_entity_poly.pdbx_strand_id
1 'polypeptide(L)'
;MSLEACKYKIRSFEDGDENEIVQLFDRIYSDYGGFTLKTPEYWRWCCLKRPDVEKEGVFVVEDGDENVVGYAVVGGSGNIWE
;
A
#
# COMPACT_ATOMS: atom_id res chain seq x y z
N MET A 1 13.32 30.79 -8.53
CA MET A 1 12.86 29.46 -8.97
C MET A 1 12.89 28.55 -7.75
N SER A 2 11.76 28.38 -7.05
CA SER A 2 11.69 27.38 -5.99
C SER A 2 11.57 26.02 -6.65
N LEU A 3 12.48 25.10 -6.31
CA LEU A 3 12.23 23.68 -6.52
C LEU A 3 11.01 23.36 -5.65
N GLU A 4 9.87 23.04 -6.25
CA GLU A 4 8.82 22.34 -5.51
C GLU A 4 9.49 21.08 -4.92
N ALA A 5 9.57 21.01 -3.59
CA ALA A 5 10.06 19.83 -2.92
C ALA A 5 9.26 18.63 -3.44
N CYS A 6 9.93 17.52 -3.70
CA CYS A 6 9.32 16.30 -4.25
C CYS A 6 8.06 15.98 -3.43
N LYS A 7 6.87 16.19 -4.02
CA LYS A 7 5.57 16.15 -3.33
C LYS A 7 5.25 14.76 -2.74
N TYR A 8 5.98 13.75 -3.18
CA TYR A 8 5.79 12.37 -2.77
C TYR A 8 7.10 11.76 -2.31
N LYS A 9 7.00 10.95 -1.25
CA LYS A 9 8.10 10.16 -0.68
C LYS A 9 7.72 8.70 -0.73
N ILE A 10 8.68 7.84 -1.05
CA ILE A 10 8.51 6.39 -0.98
C ILE A 10 9.30 5.89 0.22
N ARG A 11 8.68 5.04 1.04
CA ARG A 11 9.34 4.33 2.14
C ARG A 11 8.92 2.87 2.19
N SER A 12 9.66 2.08 2.95
CA SER A 12 9.25 0.72 3.30
C SER A 12 8.04 0.76 4.23
N PHE A 13 7.23 -0.29 4.15
CA PHE A 13 6.12 -0.54 5.06
C PHE A 13 6.58 -0.71 6.52
N GLU A 14 5.79 -0.16 7.42
CA GLU A 14 5.92 -0.25 8.87
C GLU A 14 4.64 -0.85 9.48
N ASP A 15 4.78 -1.50 10.65
CA ASP A 15 3.61 -2.10 11.30
C ASP A 15 2.67 -0.97 11.76
N GLY A 16 1.40 -1.05 11.36
CA GLY A 16 0.42 0.02 11.57
C GLY A 16 -0.08 0.64 10.26
N ASP A 17 0.75 0.64 9.21
CA ASP A 17 0.39 1.21 7.89
C ASP A 17 -0.82 0.50 7.27
N GLU A 18 -1.07 -0.76 7.64
CA GLU A 18 -2.21 -1.52 7.12
C GLU A 18 -3.56 -0.82 7.36
N ASN A 19 -3.67 0.01 8.39
CA ASN A 19 -4.89 0.78 8.66
C ASN A 19 -5.13 1.85 7.59
N GLU A 20 -4.11 2.65 7.29
CA GLU A 20 -4.22 3.69 6.26
C GLU A 20 -4.31 3.10 4.85
N ILE A 21 -3.59 2.01 4.59
CA ILE A 21 -3.66 1.28 3.32
C ILE A 21 -5.06 0.74 3.06
N VAL A 22 -5.69 0.14 4.07
CA VAL A 22 -7.07 -0.37 3.95
C VAL A 22 -8.07 0.76 3.76
N GLN A 23 -7.93 1.86 4.52
CA GLN A 23 -8.78 3.05 4.34
C GLN A 23 -8.63 3.66 2.94
N LEU A 24 -7.40 3.72 2.42
CA LEU A 24 -7.11 4.16 1.06
C LEU A 24 -7.77 3.23 0.03
N PHE A 25 -7.61 1.91 0.19
CA PHE A 25 -8.22 0.93 -0.69
C PHE A 25 -9.75 1.08 -0.70
N ASP A 26 -10.36 1.12 0.47
CA ASP A 26 -11.81 1.22 0.60
C ASP A 26 -12.34 2.54 0.01
N ARG A 27 -11.62 3.65 0.18
CA ARG A 27 -11.97 4.94 -0.43
C ARG A 27 -11.88 4.94 -1.95
N ILE A 28 -10.86 4.29 -2.52
CA ILE A 28 -10.62 4.30 -3.97
C ILE A 28 -11.53 3.31 -4.71
N TYR A 29 -11.80 2.16 -4.10
CA TYR A 29 -12.54 1.08 -4.74
C TYR A 29 -14.01 0.97 -4.29
N SER A 30 -14.52 1.87 -3.42
CA SER A 30 -15.89 1.82 -2.88
C SER A 30 -16.96 1.69 -3.96
N ASP A 31 -16.73 2.32 -5.11
CA ASP A 31 -17.70 2.40 -6.21
C ASP A 31 -17.50 1.29 -7.25
N TYR A 32 -16.51 0.42 -7.06
CA TYR A 32 -16.21 -0.67 -7.99
C TYR A 32 -17.18 -1.85 -7.78
N GLY A 33 -17.72 -2.38 -8.88
CA GLY A 33 -18.62 -3.54 -8.83
C GLY A 33 -17.92 -4.77 -8.23
N GLY A 34 -18.49 -5.31 -7.15
CA GLY A 34 -17.89 -6.44 -6.42
C GLY A 34 -16.92 -6.02 -5.31
N PHE A 35 -16.85 -4.73 -4.98
CA PHE A 35 -16.11 -4.24 -3.82
C PHE A 35 -16.63 -4.84 -2.50
N THR A 36 -15.69 -5.14 -1.61
CA THR A 36 -15.95 -5.48 -0.22
C THR A 36 -14.97 -4.71 0.65
N LEU A 37 -15.44 -4.22 1.80
CA LEU A 37 -14.58 -3.63 2.83
C LEU A 37 -13.48 -4.61 3.18
N LYS A 38 -12.24 -4.11 3.24
CA LYS A 38 -11.11 -4.89 3.71
C LYS A 38 -10.87 -4.59 5.19
N THR A 39 -10.30 -5.56 5.89
CA THR A 39 -9.75 -5.33 7.22
C THR A 39 -8.23 -5.35 7.17
N PRO A 40 -7.54 -4.72 8.13
CA PRO A 40 -6.09 -4.86 8.30
C PRO A 40 -5.63 -6.32 8.28
N GLU A 41 -6.35 -7.22 8.94
CA GLU A 41 -6.03 -8.65 8.99
C GLU A 41 -6.15 -9.32 7.61
N TYR A 42 -7.22 -8.99 6.87
CA TYR A 42 -7.40 -9.48 5.51
C TYR A 42 -6.28 -9.00 4.60
N TRP A 43 -5.93 -7.71 4.67
CA TRP A 43 -4.82 -7.16 3.88
C TRP A 43 -3.49 -7.84 4.21
N ARG A 44 -3.18 -8.05 5.50
CA ARG A 44 -1.96 -8.78 5.93
C ARG A 44 -1.93 -10.21 5.39
N TRP A 45 -3.06 -10.92 5.44
CA TRP A 45 -3.16 -12.25 4.85
C TRP A 45 -2.95 -12.23 3.33
N CYS A 46 -3.56 -11.27 2.64
CA CYS A 46 -3.44 -11.12 1.20
C CYS A 46 -2.06 -10.65 0.75
N CYS A 47 -1.31 -9.88 1.54
CA CYS A 47 -0.07 -9.24 1.06
C CYS A 47 1.15 -9.78 1.81
N LEU A 48 1.23 -9.61 3.13
CA LEU A 48 2.40 -9.95 3.93
C LEU A 48 2.58 -11.46 4.19
N LYS A 49 1.50 -12.24 4.16
CA LYS A 49 1.58 -13.71 4.36
C LYS A 49 1.76 -14.48 3.05
N ARG A 50 1.97 -13.79 1.92
CA ARG A 50 2.31 -14.47 0.66
C ARG A 50 3.73 -15.04 0.78
N PRO A 51 3.96 -16.32 0.41
CA PRO A 51 5.28 -16.94 0.52
C PRO A 51 6.41 -16.23 -0.22
N ASP A 52 6.08 -15.40 -1.21
CA ASP A 52 7.04 -14.69 -2.06
C ASP A 52 7.15 -13.20 -1.71
N VAL A 53 6.45 -12.73 -0.68
CA VAL A 53 6.47 -11.31 -0.26
C VAL A 53 7.13 -11.21 1.10
N GLU A 54 8.29 -10.54 1.12
CA GLU A 54 8.94 -10.09 2.35
C GLU A 54 8.42 -8.69 2.72
N LYS A 55 8.57 -8.31 3.99
CA LYS A 55 8.10 -7.00 4.48
C LYS A 55 8.74 -5.83 3.72
N GLU A 56 10.01 -5.98 3.36
CA GLU A 56 10.80 -5.01 2.59
C GLU A 56 10.33 -4.89 1.13
N GLY A 57 9.55 -5.86 0.64
CA GLY A 57 8.91 -5.83 -0.67
C GLY A 57 7.62 -4.99 -0.72
N VAL A 58 7.21 -4.41 0.42
CA VAL A 58 6.06 -3.51 0.48
C VAL A 58 6.52 -2.06 0.57
N PHE A 59 6.17 -1.30 -0.46
CA PHE A 59 6.47 0.13 -0.57
C PHE A 59 5.22 0.95 -0.31
N VAL A 60 5.38 2.02 0.46
CA VAL A 60 4.32 2.98 0.80
C VAL A 60 4.70 4.34 0.21
N VAL A 61 3.73 5.01 -0.39
CA VAL A 61 3.86 6.36 -0.94
C VAL A 61 3.13 7.33 -0.03
N GLU A 62 3.86 8.32 0.46
CA GLU A 62 3.35 9.42 1.28
C GLU A 62 3.32 10.71 0.46
N ASP A 63 2.33 11.57 0.69
CA ASP A 63 2.33 12.94 0.20
C ASP A 63 3.09 13.91 1.13
N GLY A 64 3.10 15.20 0.80
CA GLY A 64 3.79 16.23 1.59
C GLY A 64 3.23 16.47 2.99
N ASP A 65 2.03 15.94 3.27
CA ASP A 65 1.36 15.99 4.58
C ASP A 65 1.47 14.64 5.32
N GLU A 66 2.34 13.74 4.85
CA GLU A 66 2.60 12.40 5.40
C GLU A 66 1.41 11.44 5.32
N ASN A 67 0.40 11.71 4.47
CA ASN A 67 -0.71 10.78 4.28
C ASN A 67 -0.32 9.66 3.33
N VAL A 68 -0.74 8.43 3.62
CA VAL A 68 -0.59 7.31 2.68
C VAL A 68 -1.51 7.52 1.46
N VAL A 69 -0.89 7.70 0.30
CA VAL A 69 -1.60 7.94 -0.98
C VAL A 69 -1.42 6.80 -1.98
N GLY A 70 -0.57 5.82 -1.69
CA GLY A 70 -0.37 4.65 -2.52
C GLY A 70 0.48 3.59 -1.83
N TYR A 71 0.41 2.37 -2.35
CA TYR A 71 1.32 1.30 -1.94
C TYR A 71 1.52 0.30 -3.08
N ALA A 72 2.63 -0.42 -3.04
CA ALA A 72 2.93 -1.52 -3.93
C ALA A 72 3.45 -2.71 -3.14
N VAL A 73 2.98 -3.91 -3.49
CA VAL A 73 3.43 -5.17 -2.90
C VAL A 73 4.17 -5.94 -3.99
N VAL A 74 5.47 -6.14 -3.80
CA VAL A 74 6.36 -6.75 -4.79
C VAL A 74 6.91 -8.06 -4.23
N GLY A 75 6.75 -9.13 -5.00
CA GLY A 75 7.33 -10.42 -4.67
C GLY A 75 8.79 -10.53 -5.09
N GLY A 76 9.57 -11.36 -4.39
CA GLY A 76 10.98 -11.60 -4.68
C GLY A 76 11.22 -12.35 -5.99
N SER A 77 10.25 -13.13 -6.46
CA SER A 77 10.36 -13.92 -7.68
C SER A 77 10.29 -13.10 -8.98
N GLY A 78 9.93 -11.82 -8.92
CA GLY A 78 9.70 -10.98 -10.11
C GLY A 78 8.41 -11.31 -10.86
N ASN A 79 7.55 -12.17 -10.30
CA ASN A 79 6.23 -12.47 -10.86
C ASN A 79 5.21 -11.40 -10.43
N ILE A 80 4.44 -10.91 -11.40
CA ILE A 80 3.27 -10.08 -11.15
C ILE A 80 2.09 -11.03 -10.97
N TRP A 81 1.51 -11.03 -9.78
CA TRP A 81 0.34 -11.84 -9.45
C TRP A 81 -0.91 -10.96 -9.59
N GLU A 82 -1.76 -11.28 -10.57
CA GLU A 82 -3.05 -10.64 -10.82
C GLU A 82 -4.07 -10.86 -9.68
#